data_AF-A0A830H4U1-F1
#
_entry.id   AF-A0A830H4U1-F1
#
_cell.length_a   1.000
_cell.length_b   1.000
_cell.length_c   1.000
_cell.angle_alpha   90.00
_cell.angle_beta   90.00
_cell.angle_gamma   90.00
#
_symmetry.space_group_name_H-M   'P 1'
#
loop_
_entity.id
_entity.type
_entity.pdbx_description
1 polymer ?
#
loop_
_entity_poly.entity_id
_entity_poly.type
_entity_poly.pdbx_seq_one_letter_code
_entity_poly.pdbx_strand_id
1 'polypeptide(L)'
;MATRQAANELYQAKRYAEAEKAYAKLLEDDNLDASEKAKLHANRAAALATVLKIKDAAQAAAAALAWDPGYERAKSRLSKYITKLGSFDDAIQGVNDAAAKGATDEVANQLKILAEGRVHGNAAFSAGDYAAAIETYSSAIDSVGVDQPGAGLLLCNRAACHSKLGNHQRALDDAELAIKSDDDYVKAIMRKAIALDGLGMRDKATETWSVLRWFLPNDPTVRAALMKEGRKKGAAHASLSDGPWHLTTFDDFKECLQKAKGLVVVDFTATWCGPCKQVAPVFVNMAKDASNSSVLFLKVDVDEVEDAARFANVRSMPTFVFYRVGQGEVQRFSGADPVRLNALVSQLR
;
A
#
# COMPACT_ATOMS: atom_id res chain seq x y z
N MET A 1 -25.17 24.34 -26.88
CA MET A 1 -23.71 24.49 -26.69
C MET A 1 -23.28 23.56 -25.56
N ALA A 2 -22.11 22.94 -25.63
CA ALA A 2 -21.60 22.19 -24.48
C ALA A 2 -21.38 23.19 -23.33
N THR A 3 -21.84 22.86 -22.13
CA THR A 3 -21.61 23.69 -20.94
C THR A 3 -20.71 22.93 -19.96
N ARG A 4 -19.99 23.66 -19.11
CA ARG A 4 -19.21 23.05 -18.01
C ARG A 4 -20.09 22.16 -17.13
N GLN A 5 -21.34 22.56 -16.90
CA GLN A 5 -22.30 21.78 -16.13
C GLN A 5 -22.59 20.43 -16.80
N ALA A 6 -22.89 20.42 -18.10
CA ALA A 6 -23.13 19.18 -18.83
C ALA A 6 -21.89 18.25 -18.82
N ALA A 7 -20.68 18.82 -18.93
CA ALA A 7 -19.44 18.03 -18.80
C ALA A 7 -19.27 17.43 -17.39
N ASN A 8 -19.62 18.18 -16.35
CA ASN A 8 -19.63 17.67 -14.98
C ASN A 8 -20.69 16.59 -14.77
N GLU A 9 -21.87 16.71 -15.38
CA GLU A 9 -22.93 15.68 -15.32
C GLU A 9 -22.46 14.37 -15.94
N LEU A 10 -21.74 14.42 -17.08
CA LEU A 10 -21.09 13.23 -17.65
C LEU A 10 -20.09 12.60 -16.67
N TYR A 11 -19.30 13.42 -15.98
CA TYR A 11 -18.36 12.95 -14.97
C TYR A 11 -19.08 12.27 -13.80
N GLN A 12 -20.15 12.87 -13.27
CA GLN A 12 -20.96 12.29 -12.20
C GLN A 12 -21.67 11.01 -12.62
N ALA A 13 -22.08 10.92 -13.88
CA ALA A 13 -22.62 9.72 -14.50
C ALA A 13 -21.56 8.64 -14.81
N LYS A 14 -20.30 8.81 -14.36
CA LYS A 14 -19.17 7.92 -14.59
C LYS A 14 -18.80 7.72 -16.07
N ARG A 15 -19.24 8.62 -16.95
CA ARG A 15 -18.92 8.64 -18.40
C ARG A 15 -17.64 9.44 -18.62
N TYR A 16 -16.55 9.01 -17.98
CA TYR A 16 -15.32 9.81 -17.85
C TYR A 16 -14.67 10.16 -19.19
N ALA A 17 -14.65 9.23 -20.15
CA ALA A 17 -14.10 9.49 -21.48
C ALA A 17 -14.90 10.55 -22.26
N GLU A 18 -16.21 10.62 -22.04
CA GLU A 18 -17.07 11.62 -22.68
C GLU A 18 -16.97 12.97 -21.97
N ALA A 19 -16.90 12.95 -20.63
CA ALA A 19 -16.63 14.13 -19.83
C ALA A 19 -15.31 14.79 -20.24
N GLU A 20 -14.24 13.99 -20.41
CA GLU A 20 -12.94 14.46 -20.88
C GLU A 20 -13.03 15.19 -22.23
N LYS A 21 -13.67 14.56 -23.22
CA LYS A 21 -13.90 15.17 -24.54
C LYS A 21 -14.72 16.46 -24.44
N ALA A 22 -15.72 16.50 -23.56
CA ALA A 22 -16.52 17.69 -23.34
C ALA A 22 -15.70 18.84 -22.73
N TYR A 23 -14.82 18.56 -21.76
CA TYR A 23 -13.91 19.56 -21.22
C TYR A 23 -12.90 20.04 -22.27
N ALA A 24 -12.34 19.14 -23.06
CA ALA A 24 -11.41 19.49 -24.13
C ALA A 24 -12.06 20.44 -25.16
N LYS A 25 -13.31 20.16 -25.54
CA LYS A 25 -14.09 21.02 -26.45
C LYS A 25 -14.38 22.41 -25.84
N LEU A 26 -14.68 22.48 -24.55
CA LEU A 26 -14.90 23.77 -23.88
C LEU A 26 -13.64 24.64 -23.91
N LEU A 27 -12.45 24.04 -23.80
CA LEU A 27 -11.17 24.73 -23.83
C LEU A 27 -10.80 25.32 -25.21
N GLU A 28 -11.59 25.04 -26.25
CA GLU A 28 -11.45 25.68 -27.58
C GLU A 28 -12.09 27.08 -27.62
N ASP A 29 -12.85 27.48 -26.60
CA ASP A 29 -13.43 28.82 -26.51
C ASP A 29 -12.38 29.85 -26.05
N ASP A 30 -12.00 30.73 -26.96
CA ASP A 30 -11.01 31.79 -26.73
C ASP A 30 -11.48 32.83 -25.70
N ASN A 31 -12.79 32.92 -25.42
CA ASN A 31 -13.35 33.90 -24.48
C ASN A 31 -13.26 33.48 -23.01
N LEU A 32 -12.79 32.25 -22.72
CA LEU A 32 -12.65 31.78 -21.35
C LEU A 32 -11.60 32.58 -20.59
N ASP A 33 -11.95 33.00 -19.38
CA ASP A 33 -10.97 33.61 -18.48
C ASP A 33 -9.96 32.56 -17.94
N ALA A 34 -8.86 33.04 -17.34
CA ALA A 34 -7.83 32.16 -16.79
C ALA A 34 -8.36 31.20 -15.71
N SER A 35 -9.29 31.64 -14.87
CA SER A 35 -9.89 30.82 -13.81
C SER A 35 -10.77 29.72 -14.39
N GLU A 36 -11.51 29.99 -15.45
CA GLU A 36 -12.32 29.01 -16.17
C GLU A 36 -11.45 27.98 -16.88
N LYS A 37 -10.40 28.42 -17.57
CA LYS A 37 -9.40 27.53 -18.19
C LYS A 37 -8.77 26.63 -17.14
N ALA A 38 -8.31 27.17 -16.01
CA ALA A 38 -7.76 26.39 -14.91
C ALA A 38 -8.73 25.33 -14.38
N LYS A 39 -10.00 25.70 -14.13
CA LYS A 39 -11.05 24.76 -13.67
C LYS A 39 -11.31 23.65 -14.68
N LEU A 40 -11.41 23.97 -15.96
CA LEU A 40 -11.65 23.00 -17.03
C LEU A 40 -10.47 22.03 -17.19
N HIS A 41 -9.24 22.54 -17.24
CA HIS A 41 -8.03 21.73 -17.28
C HIS A 41 -7.93 20.78 -16.07
N ALA A 42 -8.20 21.27 -14.86
CA ALA A 42 -8.16 20.43 -13.66
C ALA A 42 -9.24 19.33 -13.67
N ASN A 43 -10.45 19.64 -14.13
CA ASN A 43 -11.52 18.65 -14.25
C ASN A 43 -11.21 17.61 -15.34
N ARG A 44 -10.67 18.05 -16.48
CA ARG A 44 -10.15 17.19 -17.54
C ARG A 44 -9.08 16.25 -17.01
N ALA A 45 -8.14 16.74 -16.21
CA ALA A 45 -7.11 15.94 -15.57
C ALA A 45 -7.68 14.81 -14.70
N ALA A 46 -8.74 15.08 -13.94
CA ALA A 46 -9.41 14.06 -13.13
C ALA A 46 -10.12 13.01 -13.98
N ALA A 47 -10.74 13.41 -15.09
CA ALA A 47 -11.38 12.48 -16.03
C ALA A 47 -10.34 11.57 -16.70
N LEU A 48 -9.23 12.14 -17.17
CA LEU A 48 -8.10 11.42 -17.78
C LEU A 48 -7.48 10.40 -16.82
N ALA A 49 -7.24 10.78 -15.57
CA ALA A 49 -6.68 9.88 -14.57
C ALA A 49 -7.60 8.67 -14.29
N THR A 50 -8.92 8.89 -14.27
CA THR A 50 -9.89 7.82 -14.02
C THR A 50 -9.94 6.80 -15.17
N VAL A 51 -9.64 7.23 -16.40
CA VAL A 51 -9.48 6.33 -17.56
C VAL A 51 -8.03 5.88 -17.77
N LEU A 52 -7.19 5.97 -16.73
CA LEU A 52 -5.80 5.50 -16.69
C LEU A 52 -4.84 6.20 -17.67
N LYS A 53 -5.22 7.36 -18.20
CA LYS A 53 -4.35 8.20 -19.03
C LYS A 53 -3.52 9.16 -18.17
N ILE A 54 -2.62 8.60 -17.36
CA ILE A 54 -1.91 9.36 -16.32
C ILE A 54 -0.99 10.45 -16.89
N LYS A 55 -0.35 10.21 -18.06
CA LYS A 55 0.48 11.21 -18.75
C LYS A 55 -0.32 12.45 -19.15
N ASP A 56 -1.42 12.23 -19.87
CA ASP A 56 -2.34 13.29 -20.29
C ASP A 56 -2.95 13.99 -19.06
N ALA A 57 -3.21 13.26 -17.97
CA ALA A 57 -3.70 13.83 -16.72
C ALA A 57 -2.68 14.75 -16.06
N ALA A 58 -1.39 14.39 -16.08
CA ALA A 58 -0.30 15.25 -15.61
C ALA A 58 -0.20 16.52 -16.45
N GLN A 59 -0.22 16.40 -17.78
CA GLN A 59 -0.25 17.55 -18.70
C GLN A 59 -1.41 18.49 -18.38
N ALA A 60 -2.62 17.95 -18.25
CA ALA A 60 -3.82 18.76 -17.98
C ALA A 60 -3.79 19.41 -16.58
N ALA A 61 -3.28 18.73 -15.56
CA ALA A 61 -3.15 19.31 -14.22
C ALA A 61 -2.11 20.43 -14.18
N ALA A 62 -0.98 20.26 -14.89
CA ALA A 62 0.06 21.26 -15.00
C ALA A 62 -0.41 22.49 -15.81
N ALA A 63 -1.13 22.26 -16.92
CA ALA A 63 -1.78 23.32 -17.68
C ALA A 63 -2.76 24.13 -16.81
N ALA A 64 -3.50 23.49 -15.89
CA ALA A 64 -4.36 24.21 -14.95
C ALA A 64 -3.57 25.17 -14.05
N LEU A 65 -2.39 24.76 -13.57
CA LEU A 65 -1.52 25.59 -12.76
C LEU A 65 -0.80 26.68 -13.56
N ALA A 66 -0.59 26.47 -14.87
CA ALA A 66 -0.10 27.54 -15.74
C ALA A 66 -1.10 28.70 -15.84
N TRP A 67 -2.41 28.39 -15.82
CA TRP A 67 -3.47 29.41 -15.83
C TRP A 67 -3.77 30.00 -14.46
N ASP A 68 -3.62 29.19 -13.39
CA ASP A 68 -3.80 29.60 -12.00
C ASP A 68 -2.81 28.85 -11.08
N PRO A 69 -1.62 29.42 -10.82
CA PRO A 69 -0.61 28.78 -9.97
C PRO A 69 -1.08 28.52 -8.54
N GLY A 70 -2.09 29.26 -8.07
CA GLY A 70 -2.69 29.11 -6.74
C GLY A 70 -3.72 27.98 -6.65
N TYR A 71 -4.03 27.28 -7.75
CA TYR A 71 -5.14 26.33 -7.75
C TYR A 71 -4.81 25.02 -7.02
N GLU A 72 -5.09 24.99 -5.72
CA GLU A 72 -4.74 23.89 -4.80
C GLU A 72 -5.20 22.50 -5.28
N ARG A 73 -6.40 22.39 -5.85
CA ARG A 73 -6.89 21.10 -6.36
C ARG A 73 -6.03 20.59 -7.52
N ALA A 74 -5.54 21.48 -8.38
CA ALA A 74 -4.64 21.12 -9.46
C ALA A 74 -3.25 20.77 -8.92
N LYS A 75 -2.75 21.46 -7.89
CA LYS A 75 -1.49 21.11 -7.20
C LYS A 75 -1.51 19.71 -6.61
N SER A 76 -2.56 19.36 -5.86
CA SER A 76 -2.69 18.02 -5.29
C SER A 76 -2.76 16.95 -6.38
N ARG A 77 -3.53 17.19 -7.45
CA ARG A 77 -3.62 16.24 -8.59
C ARG A 77 -2.29 16.07 -9.30
N LEU A 78 -1.59 17.17 -9.59
CA LEU A 78 -0.31 17.13 -10.28
C LEU A 78 0.74 16.37 -9.45
N SER A 79 0.77 16.60 -8.13
CA SER A 79 1.64 15.86 -7.21
C SER A 79 1.43 14.35 -7.34
N LYS A 80 0.17 13.89 -7.29
CA LYS A 80 -0.20 12.47 -7.45
C LYS A 80 0.19 11.89 -8.80
N TYR A 81 0.10 12.67 -9.88
CA TYR A 81 0.41 12.16 -11.22
C TYR A 81 1.92 12.09 -11.46
N ILE A 82 2.69 13.07 -10.96
CA ILE A 82 4.16 13.07 -11.01
C ILE A 82 4.72 11.90 -10.21
N THR A 83 4.22 11.62 -9.01
CA THR A 83 4.69 10.50 -8.18
C THR A 83 4.36 9.14 -8.83
N LYS A 84 3.17 8.99 -9.43
CA LYS A 84 2.77 7.76 -10.16
C LYS A 84 3.61 7.53 -11.41
N LEU A 85 3.88 8.58 -12.21
CA LEU A 85 4.73 8.49 -13.40
C LEU A 85 6.20 8.32 -13.03
N GLY A 86 6.61 8.91 -11.90
CA GLY A 86 8.01 9.09 -11.59
C GLY A 86 8.73 9.87 -12.69
N SER A 87 8.09 10.89 -13.28
CA SER A 87 8.70 11.81 -14.26
C SER A 87 8.04 13.19 -14.21
N PHE A 88 8.75 14.20 -14.70
CA PHE A 88 8.30 15.58 -14.83
C PHE A 88 7.97 15.97 -16.28
N ASP A 89 8.38 15.17 -17.27
CA ASP A 89 8.36 15.55 -18.68
C ASP A 89 6.97 15.92 -19.18
N ASP A 90 5.98 15.06 -18.91
CA ASP A 90 4.58 15.28 -19.28
C ASP A 90 4.00 16.52 -18.58
N ALA A 91 4.36 16.76 -17.32
CA ALA A 91 3.91 17.94 -16.59
C ALA A 91 4.50 19.22 -17.21
N ILE A 92 5.81 19.24 -17.50
CA ILE A 92 6.49 20.36 -18.14
C ILE A 92 5.89 20.64 -19.52
N GLN A 93 5.61 19.59 -20.31
CA GLN A 93 4.95 19.73 -21.61
C GLN A 93 3.58 20.41 -21.47
N GLY A 94 2.77 20.00 -20.49
CA GLY A 94 1.46 20.60 -20.25
C GLY A 94 1.50 22.09 -19.89
N VAL A 95 2.51 22.52 -19.12
CA VAL A 95 2.73 23.95 -18.85
C VAL A 95 3.15 24.68 -20.12
N ASN A 96 4.11 24.15 -20.89
CA ASN A 96 4.60 24.78 -22.11
C ASN A 96 3.47 24.96 -23.15
N ASP A 97 2.60 23.96 -23.31
CA ASP A 97 1.45 24.01 -24.21
C ASP A 97 0.44 25.09 -23.80
N ALA A 98 0.25 25.28 -22.49
CA ALA A 98 -0.61 26.35 -21.96
C ALA A 98 0.07 27.73 -22.08
N ALA A 99 1.37 27.82 -21.83
CA ALA A 99 2.15 29.04 -21.96
C ALA A 99 2.18 29.55 -23.41
N ALA A 100 2.25 28.64 -24.39
CA ALA A 100 2.08 28.97 -25.81
C ALA A 100 0.72 29.61 -26.14
N LYS A 101 -0.26 29.50 -25.24
CA LYS A 101 -1.59 30.11 -25.34
C LYS A 101 -1.79 31.30 -24.39
N GLY A 102 -0.72 31.81 -23.76
CA GLY A 102 -0.74 33.00 -22.90
C GLY A 102 -0.83 32.74 -21.40
N ALA A 103 -0.66 31.49 -20.95
CA ALA A 103 -0.51 31.16 -19.53
C ALA A 103 0.91 31.49 -19.01
N THR A 104 1.14 31.47 -17.69
CA THR A 104 2.49 31.65 -17.12
C THR A 104 3.35 30.39 -17.27
N ASP A 105 4.67 30.58 -17.36
CA ASP A 105 5.69 29.52 -17.39
C ASP A 105 6.33 29.25 -16.01
N GLU A 106 5.91 29.97 -14.96
CA GLU A 106 6.44 29.86 -13.59
C GLU A 106 6.52 28.40 -13.11
N VAL A 107 5.43 27.65 -13.31
CA VAL A 107 5.31 26.25 -12.91
C VAL A 107 6.30 25.37 -13.71
N ALA A 108 6.56 25.67 -14.98
CA ALA A 108 7.54 24.93 -15.77
C ALA A 108 8.95 25.14 -15.21
N ASN A 109 9.29 26.36 -14.81
CA ASN A 109 10.60 26.67 -14.25
C ASN A 109 10.82 25.95 -12.91
N GLN A 110 9.79 25.91 -12.04
CA GLN A 110 9.82 25.13 -10.80
C GLN A 110 9.98 23.62 -11.06
N LEU A 111 9.21 23.05 -11.99
CA LEU A 111 9.30 21.63 -12.33
C LEU A 111 10.66 21.25 -12.93
N LYS A 112 11.28 22.13 -13.73
CA LYS A 112 12.62 21.92 -14.29
C LYS A 112 13.70 21.88 -13.21
N ILE A 113 13.67 22.78 -12.23
CA ILE A 113 14.59 22.77 -11.09
C ILE A 113 14.50 21.43 -10.34
N LEU A 114 13.28 20.96 -10.05
CA LEU A 114 13.06 19.68 -9.39
C LEU A 114 13.52 18.50 -10.27
N ALA A 115 13.28 18.55 -11.58
CA ALA A 115 13.70 17.52 -12.52
C ALA A 115 15.22 17.39 -12.58
N GLU A 116 15.94 18.51 -12.69
CA GLU A 116 17.40 18.57 -12.69
C GLU A 116 17.99 18.07 -11.36
N GLY A 117 17.46 18.56 -10.24
CA GLY A 117 17.85 18.09 -8.90
C GLY A 117 17.64 16.59 -8.74
N ARG A 118 16.56 16.04 -9.33
CA ARG A 118 16.34 14.60 -9.33
C ARG A 118 17.36 13.85 -10.17
N VAL A 119 17.67 14.32 -11.37
CA VAL A 119 18.65 13.66 -12.26
C VAL A 119 20.02 13.61 -11.58
N HIS A 120 20.51 14.75 -11.09
CA HIS A 120 21.80 14.84 -10.41
C HIS A 120 21.83 14.05 -9.10
N GLY A 121 20.79 14.16 -8.27
CA GLY A 121 20.71 13.40 -7.03
C GLY A 121 20.63 11.89 -7.26
N ASN A 122 19.90 11.44 -8.29
CA ASN A 122 19.84 10.03 -8.66
C ASN A 122 21.19 9.50 -9.19
N ALA A 123 21.96 10.32 -9.89
CA ALA A 123 23.31 9.98 -10.33
C ALA A 123 24.23 9.77 -9.12
N ALA A 124 24.22 10.70 -8.15
CA ALA A 124 24.98 10.57 -6.90
C ALA A 124 24.53 9.35 -6.07
N PHE A 125 23.23 9.11 -5.95
CA PHE A 125 22.67 7.93 -5.28
C PHE A 125 23.17 6.63 -5.92
N SER A 126 23.18 6.58 -7.25
CA SER A 126 23.64 5.40 -8.01
C SER A 126 25.14 5.18 -7.86
N ALA A 127 25.92 6.26 -7.66
CA ALA A 127 27.34 6.20 -7.33
C ALA A 127 27.61 5.81 -5.86
N GLY A 128 26.57 5.67 -5.02
CA GLY A 128 26.69 5.38 -3.59
C GLY A 128 27.04 6.59 -2.73
N ASP A 129 27.16 7.78 -3.31
CA ASP A 129 27.37 9.04 -2.58
C ASP A 129 26.03 9.60 -2.11
N TYR A 130 25.53 9.01 -1.03
CA TYR A 130 24.24 9.40 -0.45
C TYR A 130 24.26 10.81 0.14
N ALA A 131 25.42 11.33 0.57
CA ALA A 131 25.53 12.68 1.11
C ALA A 131 25.38 13.73 0.00
N ALA A 132 26.11 13.56 -1.12
CA ALA A 132 25.96 14.44 -2.27
C ALA A 132 24.54 14.36 -2.88
N ALA A 133 23.93 13.17 -2.88
CA ALA A 133 22.54 13.01 -3.30
C ALA A 133 21.58 13.83 -2.42
N ILE A 134 21.73 13.77 -1.08
CA ILE A 134 20.93 14.55 -0.13
C ILE A 134 21.05 16.05 -0.37
N GLU A 135 22.27 16.57 -0.52
CA GLU A 135 22.52 18.00 -0.79
C GLU A 135 21.83 18.44 -2.08
N THR A 136 21.94 17.64 -3.13
CA THR A 136 21.33 17.93 -4.43
C THR A 136 19.81 17.96 -4.36
N TYR A 137 19.20 16.96 -3.71
CA TYR A 137 17.74 16.97 -3.52
C TYR A 137 17.28 18.14 -2.66
N SER A 138 18.01 18.45 -1.58
CA SER A 138 17.68 19.56 -0.67
C SER A 138 17.72 20.90 -1.39
N SER A 139 18.80 21.19 -2.12
CA SER A 139 18.95 22.44 -2.89
C SER A 139 17.78 22.67 -3.87
N ALA A 140 17.35 21.62 -4.57
CA ALA A 140 16.22 21.71 -5.50
C ALA A 140 14.87 21.93 -4.78
N ILE A 141 14.65 21.24 -3.65
CA ILE A 141 13.44 21.42 -2.83
C ILE A 141 13.42 22.83 -2.22
N ASP A 142 14.52 23.31 -1.66
CA ASP A 142 14.61 24.61 -0.99
C ASP A 142 14.39 25.77 -1.99
N SER A 143 14.85 25.59 -3.23
CA SER A 143 14.67 26.58 -4.31
C SER A 143 13.21 26.73 -4.77
N VAL A 144 12.40 25.69 -4.62
CA VAL A 144 11.03 25.64 -5.17
C VAL A 144 9.97 25.70 -4.07
N GLY A 145 10.24 25.07 -2.92
CA GLY A 145 9.32 24.91 -1.81
C GLY A 145 8.84 23.47 -1.65
N VAL A 146 8.79 23.01 -0.40
CA VAL A 146 8.47 21.62 -0.02
C VAL A 146 7.04 21.20 -0.39
N ASP A 147 6.10 22.14 -0.41
CA ASP A 147 4.69 21.89 -0.70
C ASP A 147 4.36 21.95 -2.20
N GLN A 148 5.35 22.23 -3.07
CA GLN A 148 5.12 22.34 -4.51
C GLN A 148 5.01 20.96 -5.20
N PRO A 149 4.24 20.86 -6.31
CA PRO A 149 4.10 19.62 -7.05
C PRO A 149 5.45 19.05 -7.50
N GLY A 150 5.66 17.77 -7.18
CA GLY A 150 6.88 17.05 -7.53
C GLY A 150 7.98 17.07 -6.47
N ALA A 151 7.93 17.98 -5.47
CA ALA A 151 8.87 17.96 -4.34
C ALA A 151 8.80 16.63 -3.56
N GLY A 152 7.60 16.04 -3.41
CA GLY A 152 7.38 14.72 -2.81
C GLY A 152 8.20 13.59 -3.44
N LEU A 153 8.52 13.69 -4.74
CA LEU A 153 9.33 12.70 -5.44
C LEU A 153 10.80 12.76 -4.99
N LEU A 154 11.34 13.97 -4.82
CA LEU A 154 12.71 14.18 -4.33
C LEU A 154 12.80 13.87 -2.84
N LEU A 155 11.80 14.26 -2.04
CA LEU A 155 11.70 13.87 -0.61
C LEU A 155 11.75 12.35 -0.44
N CYS A 156 10.99 11.60 -1.24
CA CYS A 156 11.03 10.14 -1.18
C CYS A 156 12.41 9.55 -1.55
N ASN A 157 13.15 10.19 -2.45
CA ASN A 157 14.52 9.76 -2.81
C ASN A 157 15.52 10.16 -1.71
N ARG A 158 15.40 11.36 -1.14
CA ARG A 158 16.21 11.84 -0.02
C ARG A 158 16.00 10.99 1.24
N ALA A 159 14.77 10.56 1.53
CA ALA A 159 14.45 9.59 2.56
C ALA A 159 15.19 8.25 2.38
N ALA A 160 15.34 7.80 1.14
CA ALA A 160 16.11 6.59 0.82
C ALA A 160 17.60 6.77 1.15
N CYS A 161 18.16 7.94 0.83
CA CYS A 161 19.55 8.30 1.16
C CYS A 161 19.75 8.34 2.68
N HIS A 162 18.86 9.03 3.40
CA HIS A 162 18.90 9.08 4.87
C HIS A 162 18.84 7.69 5.49
N SER A 163 17.98 6.81 4.97
CA SER A 163 17.89 5.41 5.43
C SER A 163 19.20 4.64 5.21
N LYS A 164 19.89 4.85 4.07
CA LYS A 164 21.19 4.21 3.78
C LYS A 164 22.31 4.67 4.71
N LEU A 165 22.22 5.90 5.22
CA LEU A 165 23.16 6.46 6.19
C LEU A 165 22.77 6.18 7.66
N GLY A 166 21.69 5.43 7.92
CA GLY A 166 21.20 5.15 9.28
C GLY A 166 20.46 6.33 9.94
N ASN A 167 20.22 7.42 9.20
CA ASN A 167 19.52 8.61 9.68
C ASN A 167 18.00 8.40 9.63
N HIS A 168 17.50 7.42 10.37
CA HIS A 168 16.12 6.94 10.26
C HIS A 168 15.06 7.99 10.61
N GLN A 169 15.34 8.91 11.55
CA GLN A 169 14.40 9.99 11.85
C GLN A 169 14.21 10.94 10.67
N ARG A 170 15.29 11.37 10.03
CA ARG A 170 15.20 12.23 8.83
C ARG A 170 14.51 11.52 7.66
N ALA A 171 14.74 10.21 7.52
CA ALA A 171 14.04 9.41 6.53
C ALA A 171 12.53 9.33 6.78
N LEU A 172 12.12 9.24 8.05
CA LEU A 172 10.72 9.28 8.45
C LEU A 172 10.10 10.65 8.14
N ASP A 173 10.76 11.74 8.54
CA ASP A 173 10.28 13.10 8.33
C ASP A 173 10.05 13.39 6.84
N ASP A 174 11.01 13.04 5.97
CA ASP A 174 10.88 13.20 4.51
C ASP A 174 9.75 12.33 3.92
N ALA A 175 9.61 11.09 4.41
CA ALA A 175 8.56 10.20 3.94
C ALA A 175 7.17 10.73 4.33
N GLU A 176 7.01 11.28 5.52
CA GLU A 176 5.75 11.89 5.98
C GLU A 176 5.41 13.16 5.19
N LEU A 177 6.39 14.00 4.87
CA LEU A 177 6.18 15.16 4.00
C LEU A 177 5.74 14.73 2.59
N ALA A 178 6.36 13.69 2.02
CA ALA A 178 5.94 13.17 0.71
C ALA A 178 4.51 12.61 0.73
N ILE A 179 4.12 11.92 1.81
CA ILE A 179 2.75 11.37 1.99
C ILE A 179 1.71 12.47 2.21
N LYS A 180 2.08 13.59 2.85
CA LYS A 180 1.17 14.74 3.05
C LYS A 180 0.68 15.31 1.72
N SER A 181 1.55 15.36 0.71
CA SER A 181 1.21 15.86 -0.63
C SER A 181 0.55 14.81 -1.53
N ASP A 182 0.82 13.53 -1.27
CA ASP A 182 0.21 12.38 -1.94
C ASP A 182 0.03 11.21 -0.96
N ASP A 183 -1.18 11.09 -0.42
CA ASP A 183 -1.56 10.11 0.59
C ASP A 183 -1.54 8.66 0.09
N ASP A 184 -1.54 8.43 -1.23
CA ASP A 184 -1.47 7.11 -1.84
C ASP A 184 -0.07 6.75 -2.37
N TYR A 185 0.95 7.57 -2.07
CA TYR A 185 2.30 7.37 -2.60
C TYR A 185 3.02 6.17 -1.98
N VAL A 186 2.77 4.99 -2.55
CA VAL A 186 3.24 3.68 -2.06
C VAL A 186 4.74 3.64 -1.75
N LYS A 187 5.59 4.28 -2.57
CA LYS A 187 7.04 4.31 -2.31
C LYS A 187 7.38 5.10 -1.06
N ALA A 188 6.74 6.25 -0.82
CA ALA A 188 6.96 7.04 0.39
C ALA A 188 6.42 6.32 1.63
N ILE A 189 5.25 5.67 1.54
CA ILE A 189 4.72 4.83 2.63
C ILE A 189 5.70 3.69 2.96
N MET A 190 6.32 3.06 1.96
CA MET A 190 7.36 2.06 2.17
C MET A 190 8.61 2.64 2.83
N ARG A 191 9.05 3.85 2.45
CA ARG A 191 10.16 4.55 3.13
C ARG A 191 9.83 4.84 4.59
N LYS A 192 8.60 5.29 4.88
CA LYS A 192 8.10 5.50 6.25
C LYS A 192 8.19 4.20 7.07
N ALA A 193 7.72 3.09 6.53
CA ALA A 193 7.74 1.80 7.24
C ALA A 193 9.17 1.34 7.56
N ILE A 194 10.09 1.44 6.58
CA ILE A 194 11.52 1.12 6.78
C ILE A 194 12.18 2.04 7.81
N ALA A 195 11.86 3.33 7.78
CA ALA A 195 12.38 4.30 8.74
C ALA A 195 11.89 4.00 10.17
N LEU A 196 10.61 3.68 10.34
CA LEU A 196 10.04 3.28 11.64
C LEU A 196 10.69 2.01 12.19
N ASP A 197 10.96 1.02 11.32
CA ASP A 197 11.72 -0.18 11.69
C ASP A 197 13.13 0.16 12.19
N GLY A 198 13.83 1.05 11.46
CA GLY A 198 15.16 1.53 11.84
C GLY A 198 15.19 2.30 13.15
N LEU A 199 14.10 3.00 13.48
CA LEU A 199 13.89 3.67 14.78
C LEU A 199 13.44 2.71 15.89
N GLY A 200 13.11 1.47 15.58
CA GLY A 200 12.55 0.51 16.53
C GLY A 200 11.11 0.80 16.96
N MET A 201 10.39 1.67 16.24
CA MET A 201 8.98 2.03 16.49
C MET A 201 8.02 0.96 15.95
N ARG A 202 8.11 -0.25 16.51
CA ARG A 202 7.51 -1.47 15.96
C ARG A 202 6.01 -1.36 15.67
N ASP A 203 5.20 -0.93 16.64
CA ASP A 203 3.75 -0.89 16.44
C ASP A 203 3.33 0.00 15.26
N LYS A 204 4.00 1.15 15.11
CA LYS A 204 3.78 2.06 13.97
C LYS A 204 4.30 1.47 12.67
N ALA A 205 5.42 0.76 12.70
CA ALA A 205 5.95 0.06 11.53
C ALA A 205 4.96 -1.03 11.08
N THR A 206 4.45 -1.88 11.99
CA THR A 206 3.45 -2.91 11.72
C THR A 206 2.22 -2.33 11.04
N GLU A 207 1.67 -1.24 11.59
CA GLU A 207 0.50 -0.57 11.04
C GLU A 207 0.79 -0.08 9.61
N THR A 208 1.93 0.56 9.41
CA THR A 208 2.33 1.09 8.09
C THR A 208 2.56 -0.04 7.07
N TRP A 209 3.20 -1.14 7.47
CA TRP A 209 3.37 -2.33 6.63
C TRP A 209 2.03 -2.99 6.30
N SER A 210 1.08 -2.97 7.24
CA SER A 210 -0.27 -3.50 7.02
C SER A 210 -1.05 -2.66 6.00
N VAL A 211 -0.88 -1.33 6.00
CA VAL A 211 -1.39 -0.46 4.94
C VAL A 211 -0.80 -0.85 3.58
N LEU A 212 0.52 -1.06 3.49
CA LEU A 212 1.18 -1.45 2.24
C LEU A 212 0.71 -2.80 1.69
N ARG A 213 0.27 -3.73 2.53
CA ARG A 213 -0.29 -5.02 2.09
C ARG A 213 -1.49 -4.86 1.17
N TRP A 214 -2.31 -3.82 1.35
CA TRP A 214 -3.46 -3.56 0.47
C TRP A 214 -3.04 -3.14 -0.94
N PHE A 215 -1.95 -2.37 -1.05
CA PHE A 215 -1.42 -1.90 -2.33
C PHE A 215 -0.49 -2.91 -3.00
N LEU A 216 0.23 -3.70 -2.20
CA LEU A 216 1.30 -4.60 -2.61
C LEU A 216 1.17 -5.98 -1.91
N PRO A 217 0.08 -6.74 -2.13
CA PRO A 217 -0.22 -7.94 -1.36
C PRO A 217 0.82 -9.07 -1.52
N ASN A 218 1.55 -9.08 -2.64
CA ASN A 218 2.55 -10.09 -2.96
C ASN A 218 3.99 -9.56 -2.94
N ASP A 219 4.21 -8.32 -2.49
CA ASP A 219 5.57 -7.77 -2.44
C ASP A 219 6.40 -8.51 -1.37
N PRO A 220 7.58 -9.05 -1.73
CA PRO A 220 8.39 -9.85 -0.83
C PRO A 220 8.90 -9.05 0.38
N THR A 221 9.11 -7.75 0.23
CA THR A 221 9.56 -6.86 1.31
C THR A 221 8.42 -6.66 2.32
N VAL A 222 7.22 -6.36 1.84
CA VAL A 222 6.02 -6.20 2.69
C VAL A 222 5.70 -7.51 3.43
N ARG A 223 5.75 -8.65 2.73
CA ARG A 223 5.55 -9.97 3.35
C ARG A 223 6.62 -10.23 4.41
N ALA A 224 7.90 -10.09 4.08
CA ALA A 224 8.99 -10.34 5.01
C ALA A 224 8.94 -9.43 6.26
N ALA A 225 8.58 -8.16 6.10
CA ALA A 225 8.44 -7.22 7.21
C ALA A 225 7.35 -7.67 8.20
N LEU A 226 6.16 -7.99 7.69
CA LEU A 226 5.04 -8.44 8.53
C LEU A 226 5.28 -9.81 9.16
N MET A 227 6.07 -10.67 8.51
CA MET A 227 6.49 -11.96 9.07
C MET A 227 7.50 -11.81 10.23
N LYS A 228 8.42 -10.84 10.17
CA LYS A 228 9.37 -10.56 11.26
C LYS A 228 8.65 -10.16 12.56
N GLU A 229 7.51 -9.49 12.47
CA GLU A 229 6.71 -9.07 13.62
C GLU A 229 5.83 -10.20 14.15
N GLY A 230 5.26 -11.02 13.27
CA GLY A 230 4.64 -12.30 13.64
C GLY A 230 5.59 -13.18 14.44
N ARG A 231 6.88 -13.18 14.11
CA ARG A 231 7.94 -13.92 14.83
C ARG A 231 8.27 -13.37 16.22
N LYS A 232 8.07 -12.07 16.49
CA LYS A 232 8.30 -11.46 17.82
C LYS A 232 7.08 -11.55 18.74
N LYS A 233 5.86 -11.63 18.19
CA LYS A 233 4.66 -12.04 18.94
C LYS A 233 4.49 -13.56 19.04
N GLY A 234 5.16 -14.33 18.18
CA GLY A 234 5.02 -15.78 18.05
C GLY A 234 5.94 -16.67 18.91
N ALA A 235 6.87 -16.11 19.69
CA ALA A 235 7.78 -16.94 20.50
C ALA A 235 7.74 -16.66 22.01
N ALA A 236 7.15 -15.54 22.46
CA ALA A 236 7.23 -15.13 23.87
C ALA A 236 5.88 -15.05 24.60
N HIS A 237 4.73 -15.02 23.91
CA HIS A 237 3.42 -14.89 24.56
C HIS A 237 2.26 -15.50 23.74
N ALA A 238 2.40 -16.73 23.26
CA ALA A 238 1.21 -17.50 22.88
C ALA A 238 0.46 -17.86 24.18
N SER A 239 -0.45 -16.99 24.61
CA SER A 239 -1.51 -17.41 25.51
C SER A 239 -2.35 -18.46 24.79
N LEU A 240 -2.62 -19.58 25.45
CA LEU A 240 -3.42 -20.67 24.91
C LEU A 240 -4.91 -20.28 24.68
N SER A 241 -5.31 -19.05 25.00
CA SER A 241 -6.71 -18.58 24.98
C SER A 241 -7.13 -17.72 23.78
N ASP A 242 -6.22 -17.29 22.91
CA ASP A 242 -6.50 -16.21 21.93
C ASP A 242 -6.62 -16.71 20.48
N GLY A 243 -6.77 -18.02 20.28
CA GLY A 243 -6.88 -18.65 18.96
C GLY A 243 -8.25 -18.48 18.28
N PRO A 244 -8.43 -19.03 17.06
CA PRO A 244 -7.47 -19.86 16.33
C PRO A 244 -6.41 -19.00 15.61
N TRP A 245 -5.16 -19.41 15.73
CA TRP A 245 -4.02 -18.72 15.11
C TRP A 245 -3.90 -19.10 13.64
N HIS A 246 -4.01 -18.13 12.75
CA HIS A 246 -3.81 -18.34 11.31
C HIS A 246 -2.32 -18.42 10.99
N LEU A 247 -1.86 -19.59 10.55
CA LEU A 247 -0.48 -19.84 10.18
C LEU A 247 -0.27 -19.56 8.70
N THR A 248 0.84 -18.90 8.38
CA THR A 248 1.19 -18.47 7.02
C THR A 248 2.46 -19.15 6.49
N THR A 249 3.17 -19.95 7.31
CA THR A 249 4.33 -20.73 6.88
C THR A 249 4.39 -22.13 7.49
N PHE A 250 5.11 -23.01 6.80
CA PHE A 250 5.39 -24.36 7.28
C PHE A 250 6.35 -24.39 8.48
N ASP A 251 7.24 -23.41 8.61
CA ASP A 251 8.13 -23.31 9.78
C ASP A 251 7.34 -22.97 11.05
N ASP A 252 6.40 -22.01 10.98
CA ASP A 252 5.52 -21.70 12.11
C ASP A 252 4.68 -22.91 12.51
N PHE A 253 4.15 -23.64 11.52
CA PHE A 253 3.44 -24.89 11.74
C PHE A 253 4.29 -25.92 12.50
N LYS A 254 5.53 -26.18 12.06
CA LYS A 254 6.45 -27.09 12.78
C LYS A 254 6.78 -26.59 14.17
N GLU A 255 7.02 -25.28 14.34
CA GLU A 255 7.37 -24.69 15.62
C GLU A 255 6.23 -24.83 16.63
N CYS A 256 4.98 -24.54 16.22
CA CYS A 256 3.80 -24.76 17.06
C CYS A 256 3.68 -26.24 17.47
N LEU A 257 3.88 -27.17 16.54
CA LEU A 257 3.84 -28.61 16.84
C LEU A 257 4.96 -29.09 17.75
N GLN A 258 6.12 -28.42 17.77
CA GLN A 258 7.25 -28.79 18.63
C GLN A 258 7.18 -28.18 20.04
N LYS A 259 6.62 -26.96 20.15
CA LYS A 259 6.62 -26.18 21.40
C LYS A 259 5.33 -26.27 22.19
N ALA A 260 4.24 -26.78 21.61
CA ALA A 260 2.97 -26.92 22.31
C ALA A 260 3.12 -27.80 23.56
N LYS A 261 2.50 -27.38 24.67
CA LYS A 261 2.53 -28.14 25.94
C LYS A 261 1.30 -29.04 26.13
N GLY A 262 0.32 -28.95 25.22
CA GLY A 262 -0.97 -29.62 25.31
C GLY A 262 -1.45 -30.12 23.95
N LEU A 263 -2.76 -30.30 23.83
CA LEU A 263 -3.39 -30.67 22.56
C LEU A 263 -3.26 -29.51 21.56
N VAL A 264 -2.88 -29.82 20.32
CA VAL A 264 -2.95 -28.89 19.19
C VAL A 264 -4.04 -29.36 18.24
N VAL A 265 -4.94 -28.46 17.85
CA VAL A 265 -6.01 -28.74 16.88
C VAL A 265 -5.82 -27.82 15.69
N VAL A 266 -5.67 -28.40 14.50
CA VAL A 266 -5.41 -27.67 13.26
C VAL A 266 -6.62 -27.79 12.34
N ASP A 267 -7.23 -26.67 11.97
CA ASP A 267 -8.21 -26.55 10.88
C ASP A 267 -7.47 -26.30 9.55
N PHE A 268 -7.33 -27.34 8.73
CA PHE A 268 -6.89 -27.20 7.35
C PHE A 268 -8.07 -26.82 6.46
N THR A 269 -8.03 -25.60 5.94
CA THR A 269 -9.17 -24.87 5.39
C THR A 269 -8.84 -24.28 4.02
N ALA A 270 -9.83 -23.67 3.36
CA ALA A 270 -9.60 -22.88 2.14
C ALA A 270 -10.63 -21.76 2.00
N THR A 271 -10.24 -20.62 1.44
CA THR A 271 -11.14 -19.46 1.22
C THR A 271 -12.34 -19.77 0.31
N TRP A 272 -12.16 -20.68 -0.66
CA TRP A 272 -13.19 -21.11 -1.61
C TRP A 272 -14.08 -22.25 -1.09
N CYS A 273 -13.72 -22.85 0.05
CA CYS A 273 -14.43 -24.00 0.61
C CYS A 273 -15.70 -23.58 1.37
N GLY A 274 -16.87 -23.94 0.84
CA GLY A 274 -18.18 -23.67 1.45
C GLY A 274 -18.34 -24.29 2.85
N PRO A 275 -18.11 -25.60 3.05
CA PRO A 275 -18.20 -26.25 4.36
C PRO A 275 -17.25 -25.64 5.41
N CYS A 276 -16.08 -25.17 4.99
CA CYS A 276 -15.12 -24.50 5.86
C CYS A 276 -15.70 -23.23 6.48
N LYS A 277 -16.43 -22.43 5.68
CA LYS A 277 -17.11 -21.22 6.17
C LYS A 277 -18.21 -21.54 7.18
N GLN A 278 -18.84 -22.71 7.09
CA GLN A 278 -19.89 -23.14 8.02
C GLN A 278 -19.34 -23.50 9.40
N VAL A 279 -18.21 -24.21 9.46
CA VAL A 279 -17.61 -24.65 10.75
C VAL A 279 -16.69 -23.60 11.38
N ALA A 280 -16.17 -22.65 10.60
CA ALA A 280 -15.23 -21.63 11.09
C ALA A 280 -15.71 -20.85 12.34
N PRO A 281 -16.98 -20.38 12.45
CA PRO A 281 -17.44 -19.70 13.66
C PRO A 281 -17.40 -20.58 14.91
N VAL A 282 -17.69 -21.89 14.76
CA VAL A 282 -17.62 -22.85 15.87
C VAL A 282 -16.17 -23.00 16.32
N PHE A 283 -15.25 -23.19 15.39
CA PHE A 283 -13.82 -23.33 15.69
C PHE A 283 -13.26 -22.07 16.39
N VAL A 284 -13.68 -20.88 15.95
CA VAL A 284 -13.34 -19.61 16.61
C VAL A 284 -13.89 -19.53 18.04
N ASN A 285 -15.14 -19.93 18.25
CA ASN A 285 -15.74 -19.90 19.58
C ASN A 285 -15.08 -20.92 20.52
N MET A 286 -14.75 -22.11 20.04
CA MET A 286 -14.05 -23.14 20.83
C MET A 286 -12.68 -22.66 21.31
N ALA A 287 -11.94 -21.94 20.45
CA ALA A 287 -10.63 -21.43 20.80
C ALA A 287 -10.68 -20.31 21.86
N LYS A 288 -11.79 -19.58 21.93
CA LYS A 288 -12.05 -18.53 22.93
C LYS A 288 -12.69 -19.06 24.22
N ASP A 289 -13.18 -20.29 24.22
CA ASP A 289 -13.83 -20.90 25.38
C ASP A 289 -12.79 -21.17 26.47
N ALA A 290 -12.99 -20.60 27.66
CA ALA A 290 -12.09 -20.73 28.79
C ALA A 290 -11.82 -22.20 29.20
N SER A 291 -12.78 -23.10 28.95
CA SER A 291 -12.62 -24.53 29.20
C SER A 291 -11.60 -25.21 28.28
N ASN A 292 -11.27 -24.58 27.13
CA ASN A 292 -10.26 -25.05 26.19
C ASN A 292 -8.94 -24.29 26.31
N SER A 293 -8.71 -23.56 27.41
CA SER A 293 -7.48 -22.78 27.65
C SER A 293 -6.19 -23.62 27.72
N SER A 294 -6.26 -24.95 27.69
CA SER A 294 -5.11 -25.86 27.58
C SER A 294 -4.83 -26.31 26.14
N VAL A 295 -5.67 -25.93 25.17
CA VAL A 295 -5.67 -26.41 23.79
C VAL A 295 -5.23 -25.30 22.85
N LEU A 296 -4.26 -25.59 21.98
CA LEU A 296 -3.81 -24.67 20.95
C LEU A 296 -4.62 -24.88 19.66
N PHE A 297 -5.40 -23.88 19.26
CA PHE A 297 -6.14 -23.91 18.00
C PHE A 297 -5.37 -23.18 16.90
N LEU A 298 -5.14 -23.87 15.78
CA LEU A 298 -4.42 -23.37 14.62
C LEU A 298 -5.31 -23.46 13.39
N LYS A 299 -5.14 -22.51 12.48
CA LYS A 299 -5.80 -22.50 11.18
C LYS A 299 -4.73 -22.44 10.10
N VAL A 300 -4.84 -23.31 9.11
CA VAL A 300 -3.92 -23.40 7.97
C VAL A 300 -4.75 -23.35 6.70
N ASP A 301 -4.58 -22.30 5.90
CA ASP A 301 -5.13 -22.30 4.54
C ASP A 301 -4.23 -23.14 3.64
N VAL A 302 -4.81 -24.14 2.96
CA VAL A 302 -4.07 -25.10 2.15
C VAL A 302 -3.45 -24.47 0.90
N ASP A 303 -3.99 -23.33 0.44
CA ASP A 303 -3.45 -22.58 -0.70
C ASP A 303 -2.31 -21.65 -0.24
N GLU A 304 -2.35 -21.16 1.01
CA GLU A 304 -1.30 -20.29 1.57
C GLU A 304 -0.08 -21.06 2.08
N VAL A 305 -0.30 -22.25 2.66
CA VAL A 305 0.76 -23.07 3.28
C VAL A 305 0.73 -24.50 2.75
N GLU A 306 0.92 -24.64 1.44
CA GLU A 306 0.87 -25.92 0.72
C GLU A 306 1.75 -27.00 1.37
N ASP A 307 2.96 -26.66 1.85
CA ASP A 307 3.88 -27.63 2.47
C ASP A 307 3.34 -28.18 3.79
N ALA A 308 2.60 -27.39 4.58
CA ALA A 308 1.94 -27.87 5.79
C ALA A 308 0.78 -28.80 5.44
N ALA A 309 -0.01 -28.46 4.43
CA ALA A 309 -1.10 -29.31 3.94
C ALA A 309 -0.57 -30.64 3.38
N ARG A 310 0.54 -30.61 2.63
CA ARG A 310 1.24 -31.80 2.13
C ARG A 310 1.82 -32.65 3.26
N PHE A 311 2.50 -32.02 4.22
CA PHE A 311 3.04 -32.70 5.41
C PHE A 311 1.95 -33.42 6.20
N ALA A 312 0.81 -32.75 6.40
CA ALA A 312 -0.35 -33.34 7.08
C ALA A 312 -1.20 -34.24 6.16
N ASN A 313 -0.79 -34.49 4.91
CA ASN A 313 -1.50 -35.31 3.93
C ASN A 313 -3.00 -34.93 3.85
N VAL A 314 -3.29 -33.64 3.73
CA VAL A 314 -4.64 -33.09 3.61
C VAL A 314 -5.14 -33.31 2.17
N ARG A 315 -6.34 -33.88 2.04
CA ARG A 315 -6.95 -34.22 0.73
C ARG A 315 -8.31 -33.59 0.49
N SER A 316 -8.89 -32.99 1.51
CA SER A 316 -10.20 -32.32 1.44
C SER A 316 -10.31 -31.31 2.58
N MET A 317 -11.10 -30.26 2.38
CA MET A 317 -11.28 -29.22 3.38
C MET A 317 -12.77 -29.14 3.79
N PRO A 318 -13.06 -28.86 5.07
CA PRO A 318 -12.10 -28.74 6.17
C PRO A 318 -11.56 -30.12 6.57
N THR A 319 -10.29 -30.19 6.97
CA THR A 319 -9.74 -31.34 7.69
C THR A 319 -9.19 -30.88 9.02
N PHE A 320 -9.66 -31.51 10.09
CA PHE A 320 -9.18 -31.26 11.44
C PHE A 320 -8.18 -32.33 11.83
N VAL A 321 -6.99 -31.90 12.25
CA VAL A 321 -5.93 -32.81 12.72
C VAL A 321 -5.52 -32.43 14.14
N PHE A 322 -5.38 -33.44 14.99
CA PHE A 322 -5.08 -33.31 16.41
C PHE A 322 -3.67 -33.83 16.66
N TYR A 323 -2.84 -33.03 17.31
CA TYR A 323 -1.45 -33.38 17.62
C TYR A 323 -1.16 -33.29 19.12
N ARG A 324 -0.20 -34.10 19.58
CA ARG A 324 0.44 -34.00 20.90
C ARG A 324 1.95 -34.15 20.77
N VAL A 325 2.70 -33.29 21.47
CA VAL A 325 4.17 -33.36 21.49
C VAL A 325 4.62 -34.73 22.01
N GLY A 326 5.55 -35.37 21.29
CA GLY A 326 6.06 -36.71 21.60
C GLY A 326 5.19 -37.88 21.10
N GLN A 327 3.93 -37.63 20.73
CA GLN A 327 3.03 -38.65 20.15
C GLN A 327 2.73 -38.41 18.66
N GLY A 328 2.93 -37.19 18.17
CA GLY A 328 2.61 -36.82 16.79
C GLY A 328 1.11 -36.63 16.61
N GLU A 329 0.58 -37.08 15.48
CA GLU A 329 -0.86 -37.05 15.20
C GLU A 329 -1.60 -38.09 16.05
N VAL A 330 -2.61 -37.65 16.81
CA VAL A 330 -3.39 -38.52 17.71
C VAL A 330 -4.80 -38.79 17.19
N GLN A 331 -5.34 -37.92 16.32
CA GLN A 331 -6.65 -38.09 15.70
C GLN A 331 -6.77 -37.19 14.46
N ARG A 332 -7.66 -37.57 13.52
CA ARG A 332 -8.09 -36.69 12.43
C ARG A 332 -9.51 -36.97 11.97
N PHE A 333 -10.14 -35.99 11.33
CA PHE A 333 -11.31 -36.21 10.49
C PHE A 333 -11.47 -35.09 9.45
N SER A 334 -12.19 -35.38 8.38
CA SER A 334 -12.53 -34.41 7.34
C SER A 334 -14.03 -34.15 7.31
N GLY A 335 -14.43 -32.95 6.91
CA GLY A 335 -15.82 -32.50 6.83
C GLY A 335 -16.21 -31.50 7.92
N ALA A 336 -17.23 -30.68 7.62
CA ALA A 336 -17.76 -29.70 8.55
C ALA A 336 -18.72 -30.37 9.56
N ASP A 337 -18.15 -30.93 10.63
CA ASP A 337 -18.88 -31.60 11.70
C ASP A 337 -18.57 -30.96 13.08
N PRO A 338 -19.32 -29.91 13.46
CA PRO A 338 -19.16 -29.24 14.75
C PRO A 338 -19.35 -30.15 15.98
N VAL A 339 -20.22 -31.15 15.88
CA VAL A 339 -20.53 -32.04 17.00
C VAL A 339 -19.35 -32.96 17.28
N ARG A 340 -18.83 -33.58 16.22
CA ARG A 340 -17.63 -34.42 16.32
C ARG A 340 -16.39 -33.63 16.73
N LEU A 341 -16.23 -32.41 16.21
CA LEU A 341 -15.13 -31.52 16.59
C LEU A 341 -15.12 -31.25 18.12
N ASN A 342 -16.26 -30.84 18.67
CA ASN A 342 -16.40 -30.58 20.11
C ASN A 342 -16.18 -31.84 20.96
N ALA A 343 -16.72 -32.98 20.54
CA ALA A 343 -16.55 -34.25 21.22
C ALA A 343 -15.06 -34.67 21.28
N LEU A 344 -14.35 -34.56 20.17
CA LEU A 344 -12.94 -34.91 20.09
C LEU A 344 -12.06 -33.95 20.90
N VAL A 345 -12.30 -32.64 20.86
CA VAL A 345 -11.56 -31.68 21.71
C VAL A 345 -11.80 -31.99 23.19
N SER A 346 -13.04 -32.28 23.58
CA SER A 346 -13.38 -32.60 24.97
C SER A 346 -12.75 -33.92 25.45
N GLN A 347 -12.71 -34.94 24.58
CA GLN A 347 -12.09 -36.23 24.87
C GLN A 347 -10.56 -36.14 24.93
N LEU A 348 -9.97 -35.31 24.07
CA LEU A 348 -8.53 -35.28 23.83
C LEU A 348 -7.82 -34.14 24.55
N ARG A 349 -8.47 -33.22 25.26
CA ARG A 349 -7.79 -32.08 25.93
C ARG A 349 -7.05 -32.49 27.19
#